data_AF-A0A350WNQ1-F1
#
_entry.id   AF-A0A350WNQ1-F1
#
_cell.length_a   1.000
_cell.length_b   1.000
_cell.length_c   1.000
_cell.angle_alpha   90.00
_cell.angle_beta   90.00
_cell.angle_gamma   90.00
#
_symmetry.space_group_name_H-M   'P 1'
#
loop_
_entity.id
_entity.type
_entity.pdbx_description
1 polymer ?
#
loop_
_entity_poly.entity_id
_entity_poly.type
_entity_poly.pdbx_seq_one_letter_code
_entity_poly.pdbx_strand_id
1 'polypeptide(L)'
;MVAQGVQRTQTGFQRYGILINQVLQWVVFAYQVMAAFLFLFSLFFANRWFQQPFLGAFYEHTLVFNGTGPAESDPAWALYERVEVGEQMTAINGVPIRSAAEVRNILWERFPGESVTVTVLGKDGRERTHDIILYQFPESSRNVYFFVPSLLGGIFLAVSLWIFGFRRSEPAGRAFSLFTSSLAIVTGAYFNLITSHEFTIFWTFACGLAGGALINLALVFPLEPRGIINRPYLRWVGVVLGLLLVFVTLPNLFNFERPAAYIANWQIIYGFIAVGVVFYIGMNLYHALYAQSP
;
A
#
# COMPACT_ATOMS: atom_id res chain seq x y z
N MET A 1 14.06 55.16 -8.44
CA MET A 1 12.83 54.34 -8.63
C MET A 1 13.10 52.89 -9.05
N VAL A 2 14.19 52.58 -9.78
CA VAL A 2 14.52 51.20 -10.20
C VAL A 2 14.90 50.28 -9.02
N ALA A 3 15.63 50.78 -8.01
CA ALA A 3 16.06 49.98 -6.85
C ALA A 3 14.91 49.48 -5.96
N GLN A 4 13.83 50.27 -5.80
CA GLN A 4 12.64 49.87 -5.04
C GLN A 4 11.79 48.83 -5.77
N GLY A 5 11.81 48.82 -7.10
CA GLY A 5 11.16 47.80 -7.92
C GLY A 5 11.83 46.43 -7.75
N VAL A 6 13.17 46.38 -7.84
CA VAL A 6 13.96 45.14 -7.70
C VAL A 6 13.82 44.52 -6.30
N GLN A 7 13.81 45.34 -5.24
CA GLN A 7 13.60 44.88 -3.86
C GLN A 7 12.18 44.29 -3.63
N ARG A 8 11.15 44.86 -4.27
CA ARG A 8 9.77 44.31 -4.24
C ARG A 8 9.65 42.98 -4.98
N THR A 9 10.32 42.83 -6.11
CA THR A 9 10.31 41.57 -6.87
C THR A 9 11.05 40.45 -6.12
N GLN A 10 12.21 40.74 -5.50
CA GLN A 10 12.96 39.79 -4.68
C GLN A 10 12.18 39.35 -3.42
N THR A 11 11.50 40.27 -2.74
CA THR A 11 10.65 39.93 -1.58
C THR A 11 9.41 39.12 -1.98
N GLY A 12 8.84 39.36 -3.17
CA GLY A 12 7.77 38.52 -3.73
C GLY A 12 8.21 37.07 -3.95
N PHE A 13 9.33 36.86 -4.67
CA PHE A 13 9.86 35.51 -4.92
C PHE A 13 10.24 34.75 -3.65
N GLN A 14 10.81 35.43 -2.64
CA GLN A 14 11.08 34.82 -1.34
C GLN A 14 9.82 34.40 -0.60
N ARG A 15 8.75 35.22 -0.64
CA ARG A 15 7.45 34.87 -0.06
C ARG A 15 6.82 33.66 -0.74
N TYR A 16 6.88 33.56 -2.07
CA TYR A 16 6.39 32.38 -2.80
C TYR A 16 7.15 31.10 -2.42
N GLY A 17 8.47 31.17 -2.29
CA GLY A 17 9.28 30.03 -1.85
C GLY A 17 8.93 29.55 -0.43
N ILE A 18 8.70 30.49 0.50
CA ILE A 18 8.27 30.18 1.86
C ILE A 18 6.88 29.52 1.87
N LEU A 19 5.92 30.08 1.12
CA LEU A 19 4.56 29.55 1.03
C LEU A 19 4.54 28.13 0.46
N ILE A 20 5.27 27.87 -0.64
CA ILE A 20 5.37 26.53 -1.22
C ILE A 20 5.96 25.54 -0.22
N ASN A 21 7.01 25.93 0.51
CA ASN A 21 7.61 25.06 1.52
C ASN A 21 6.63 24.72 2.65
N GLN A 22 5.88 25.71 3.14
CA GLN A 22 4.85 25.51 4.15
C GLN A 22 3.72 24.58 3.65
N VAL A 23 3.23 24.80 2.42
CA VAL A 23 2.20 23.94 1.82
C VAL A 23 2.69 22.50 1.72
N LEU A 24 3.92 22.28 1.24
CA LEU A 24 4.49 20.94 1.15
C LEU A 24 4.66 20.26 2.51
N GLN A 25 5.01 21.02 3.55
CA GLN A 25 5.05 20.51 4.92
C GLN A 25 3.66 20.06 5.38
N TRP A 26 2.64 20.89 5.16
CA TRP A 26 1.26 20.53 5.53
C TRP A 26 0.73 19.32 4.76
N VAL A 27 1.07 19.18 3.47
CA VAL A 27 0.69 18.01 2.66
C VAL A 27 1.31 16.73 3.21
N VAL A 28 2.62 16.73 3.50
CA VAL A 28 3.30 15.55 4.07
C VAL A 28 2.78 15.25 5.47
N PHE A 29 2.53 16.27 6.29
CA PHE A 29 1.95 16.12 7.61
C PHE A 29 0.54 15.52 7.54
N ALA A 30 -0.32 16.00 6.65
CA ALA A 30 -1.66 15.45 6.44
C ALA A 30 -1.60 13.98 5.99
N TYR A 31 -0.65 13.63 5.12
CA TYR A 31 -0.42 12.25 4.72
C TYR A 31 0.05 11.36 5.88
N GLN A 32 0.91 11.88 6.76
CA GLN A 32 1.33 11.18 7.99
C GLN A 32 0.20 10.97 8.98
N VAL A 33 -0.66 11.98 9.16
CA VAL A 33 -1.87 11.87 9.98
C VAL A 33 -2.79 10.79 9.41
N MET A 34 -3.00 10.77 8.09
CA MET A 34 -3.74 9.71 7.42
C MET A 34 -3.08 8.34 7.63
N ALA A 35 -1.75 8.23 7.49
CA ALA A 35 -1.03 6.97 7.74
C ALA A 35 -1.21 6.46 9.18
N ALA A 36 -1.16 7.36 10.16
CA ALA A 36 -1.41 7.03 11.57
C ALA A 36 -2.86 6.56 11.80
N PHE A 37 -3.85 7.24 11.21
CA PHE A 37 -5.23 6.78 11.27
C PHE A 37 -5.39 5.39 10.65
N LEU A 38 -4.91 5.20 9.42
CA LEU A 38 -5.00 3.91 8.73
C LEU A 38 -4.33 2.79 9.53
N PHE A 39 -3.19 3.06 10.17
CA PHE A 39 -2.52 2.11 11.04
C PHE A 39 -3.36 1.76 12.29
N LEU A 40 -3.95 2.74 12.97
CA LEU A 40 -4.80 2.46 14.14
C LEU A 40 -6.07 1.68 13.74
N PHE A 41 -6.70 2.06 12.64
CA PHE A 41 -7.88 1.36 12.13
C PHE A 41 -7.53 -0.03 11.57
N SER A 42 -6.33 -0.25 11.03
CA SER A 42 -5.89 -1.58 10.58
C SER A 42 -5.85 -2.57 11.73
N LEU A 43 -5.30 -2.17 12.88
CA LEU A 43 -5.31 -2.98 14.10
C LEU A 43 -6.75 -3.28 14.57
N PHE A 44 -7.64 -2.29 14.51
CA PHE A 44 -9.05 -2.47 14.90
C PHE A 44 -9.78 -3.47 14.00
N PHE A 45 -9.69 -3.31 12.67
CA PHE A 45 -10.35 -4.21 11.71
C PHE A 45 -9.73 -5.61 11.72
N ALA A 46 -8.42 -5.74 11.93
CA ALA A 46 -7.76 -7.02 12.09
C ALA A 46 -8.28 -7.78 13.31
N ASN A 47 -8.39 -7.09 14.46
CA ASN A 47 -8.95 -7.69 15.67
C ASN A 47 -10.40 -8.14 15.47
N ARG A 48 -11.20 -7.34 14.76
CA ARG A 48 -12.56 -7.75 14.38
C ARG A 48 -12.51 -9.02 13.53
N TRP A 49 -11.70 -9.05 12.47
CA TRP A 49 -11.60 -10.20 11.58
C TRP A 49 -11.16 -11.49 12.29
N PHE A 50 -10.27 -11.42 13.30
CA PHE A 50 -9.88 -12.60 14.08
C PHE A 50 -11.00 -13.25 14.88
N GLN A 51 -12.11 -12.54 15.14
CA GLN A 51 -13.28 -13.10 15.81
C GLN A 51 -14.16 -13.92 14.87
N GLN A 52 -13.94 -13.78 13.56
CA GLN A 52 -14.65 -14.53 12.53
C GLN A 52 -13.98 -15.90 12.32
N PRO A 53 -14.76 -16.97 12.08
CA PRO A 53 -14.21 -18.22 11.56
C PRO A 53 -13.49 -18.00 10.22
N PHE A 54 -12.34 -18.64 10.08
CA PHE A 54 -11.51 -18.63 8.90
C PHE A 54 -12.01 -19.65 7.87
N LEU A 55 -12.16 -19.18 6.63
CA LEU A 55 -12.66 -19.96 5.49
C LEU A 55 -11.62 -20.94 4.92
N GLY A 56 -10.35 -20.76 5.26
CA GLY A 56 -9.26 -21.63 4.81
C GLY A 56 -8.55 -21.21 3.54
N ALA A 57 -8.81 -20.00 3.04
CA ALA A 57 -8.01 -19.36 2.01
C ALA A 57 -8.15 -17.83 2.12
N PHE A 58 -7.12 -17.11 1.71
CA PHE A 58 -7.24 -15.68 1.43
C PHE A 58 -7.77 -15.42 0.03
N TYR A 59 -8.58 -14.38 -0.07
CA TYR A 59 -9.13 -13.88 -1.31
C TYR A 59 -8.99 -12.36 -1.32
N GLU A 60 -9.21 -11.76 -2.48
CA GLU A 60 -9.04 -10.33 -2.72
C GLU A 60 -10.40 -9.63 -2.75
N HIS A 61 -10.40 -8.30 -2.81
CA HIS A 61 -11.60 -7.47 -2.82
C HIS A 61 -12.65 -7.80 -3.90
N THR A 62 -12.26 -8.48 -4.98
CA THR A 62 -13.14 -9.00 -6.05
C THR A 62 -13.50 -10.48 -5.86
N LEU A 63 -13.23 -11.05 -4.69
CA LEU A 63 -13.43 -12.46 -4.31
C LEU A 63 -12.53 -13.46 -5.05
N VAL A 64 -11.43 -12.97 -5.63
CA VAL A 64 -10.44 -13.79 -6.34
C VAL A 64 -9.39 -14.32 -5.37
N PHE A 65 -9.05 -15.60 -5.46
CA PHE A 65 -7.97 -16.19 -4.66
C PHE A 65 -6.60 -15.71 -5.16
N ASN A 66 -5.74 -15.27 -4.24
CA ASN A 66 -4.44 -14.65 -4.55
C ASN A 66 -3.23 -15.58 -4.37
N GLY A 67 -3.44 -16.80 -3.88
CA GLY A 67 -2.36 -17.77 -3.65
C GLY A 67 -1.50 -17.48 -2.43
N THR A 68 -1.90 -16.56 -1.56
CA THR A 68 -1.27 -16.39 -0.26
C THR A 68 -1.74 -17.51 0.66
N GLY A 69 -0.82 -18.37 1.10
CA GLY A 69 -1.09 -19.57 1.88
C GLY A 69 -0.03 -19.84 2.94
N PRO A 70 -0.24 -20.83 3.81
CA PRO A 70 0.53 -20.98 5.03
C PRO A 70 1.99 -21.35 4.76
N ALA A 71 2.86 -21.06 5.74
CA ALA A 71 4.26 -21.49 5.69
C ALA A 71 4.43 -23.01 5.86
N GLU A 72 3.50 -23.64 6.57
CA GLU A 72 3.47 -25.07 6.89
C GLU A 72 2.07 -25.63 6.58
N SER A 73 1.97 -26.94 6.32
CA SER A 73 0.66 -27.56 6.12
C SER A 73 -0.18 -27.48 7.41
N ASP A 74 -1.39 -26.96 7.29
CA ASP A 74 -2.32 -26.75 8.41
C ASP A 74 -3.75 -27.03 7.92
N PRO A 75 -4.53 -27.91 8.58
CA PRO A 75 -5.91 -28.20 8.21
C PRO A 75 -6.82 -26.97 8.09
N ALA A 76 -6.48 -25.89 8.79
CA ALA A 76 -7.20 -24.63 8.71
C ALA A 76 -7.14 -24.00 7.31
N TRP A 77 -6.18 -24.39 6.46
CA TRP A 77 -5.97 -23.89 5.11
C TRP A 77 -6.49 -24.84 4.02
N ALA A 78 -7.43 -25.73 4.33
CA ALA A 78 -7.92 -26.75 3.40
C ALA A 78 -8.52 -26.19 2.11
N LEU A 79 -9.09 -24.97 2.11
CA LEU A 79 -9.63 -24.37 0.89
C LEU A 79 -8.50 -23.92 -0.05
N TYR A 80 -7.40 -23.37 0.51
CA TYR A 80 -6.24 -22.93 -0.25
C TYR A 80 -5.63 -24.05 -1.10
N GLU A 81 -5.62 -25.29 -0.59
CA GLU A 81 -5.14 -26.47 -1.32
C GLU A 81 -6.07 -26.92 -2.47
N ARG A 82 -7.29 -26.40 -2.54
CA ARG A 82 -8.34 -26.80 -3.49
C ARG A 82 -8.67 -25.73 -4.54
N VAL A 83 -8.11 -24.54 -4.40
CA VAL A 83 -8.35 -23.40 -5.29
C VAL A 83 -7.05 -22.93 -5.93
N GLU A 84 -7.16 -22.37 -7.12
CA GLU A 84 -6.01 -21.80 -7.83
C GLU A 84 -6.05 -20.27 -7.85
N VAL A 85 -4.87 -19.66 -7.97
CA VAL A 85 -4.74 -18.21 -8.14
C VAL A 85 -5.52 -17.74 -9.35
N GLY A 86 -6.39 -16.74 -9.18
CA GLY A 86 -7.23 -16.20 -10.25
C GLY A 86 -8.62 -16.81 -10.36
N GLU A 87 -8.92 -17.85 -9.59
CA GLU A 87 -10.29 -18.37 -9.44
C GLU A 87 -11.09 -17.47 -8.50
N GLN A 88 -12.42 -17.45 -8.68
CA GLN A 88 -13.29 -16.52 -7.97
C GLN A 88 -14.33 -17.26 -7.13
N MET A 89 -14.48 -16.86 -5.87
CA MET A 89 -15.58 -17.34 -5.04
C MET A 89 -16.90 -16.66 -5.45
N THR A 90 -17.93 -17.45 -5.74
CA THR A 90 -19.23 -16.96 -6.24
C THR A 90 -20.40 -17.24 -5.31
N ALA A 91 -20.30 -18.25 -4.43
CA ALA A 91 -21.32 -18.53 -3.42
C ALA A 91 -20.76 -19.21 -2.17
N ILE A 92 -21.48 -19.07 -1.06
CA ILE A 92 -21.27 -19.86 0.17
C ILE A 92 -22.61 -20.44 0.60
N ASN A 93 -22.67 -21.75 0.84
CA ASN A 93 -23.88 -22.51 1.15
C ASN A 93 -25.02 -22.29 0.12
N GLY A 94 -24.65 -22.15 -1.16
CA GLY A 94 -25.59 -21.86 -2.25
C GLY A 94 -26.12 -20.42 -2.27
N VAL A 95 -25.72 -19.55 -1.33
CA VAL A 95 -26.06 -18.12 -1.34
C VAL A 95 -25.04 -17.39 -2.22
N PRO A 96 -25.47 -16.76 -3.33
CA PRO A 96 -24.56 -15.98 -4.18
C PRO A 96 -23.95 -14.82 -3.41
N ILE A 97 -22.66 -14.59 -3.62
CA ILE A 97 -21.91 -13.49 -3.00
C ILE A 97 -21.35 -12.55 -4.07
N ARG A 98 -21.38 -11.26 -3.78
CA ARG A 98 -20.87 -10.19 -4.67
C ARG A 98 -19.88 -9.27 -3.99
N SER A 99 -19.63 -9.46 -2.70
CA SER A 99 -18.71 -8.64 -1.94
C SER A 99 -18.10 -9.41 -0.76
N ALA A 100 -16.93 -8.97 -0.32
CA ALA A 100 -16.32 -9.50 0.90
C ALA A 100 -17.17 -9.21 2.16
N ALA A 101 -17.97 -8.14 2.15
CA ALA A 101 -18.89 -7.85 3.24
C ALA A 101 -19.97 -8.94 3.39
N GLU A 102 -20.49 -9.47 2.28
CA GLU A 102 -21.44 -10.59 2.30
C GLU A 102 -20.79 -11.87 2.82
N VAL A 103 -19.55 -12.17 2.41
CA VAL A 103 -18.79 -13.29 2.96
C VAL A 103 -18.65 -13.17 4.48
N ARG A 104 -18.26 -12.00 4.96
CA ARG A 104 -18.13 -11.75 6.40
C ARG A 104 -19.46 -11.92 7.13
N ASN A 105 -20.55 -11.39 6.57
CA ASN A 105 -21.88 -11.54 7.18
C ASN A 105 -22.29 -13.02 7.30
N ILE A 106 -22.05 -13.82 6.26
CA ILE A 106 -22.34 -15.26 6.28
C ILE A 106 -21.50 -15.97 7.35
N LEU A 107 -20.22 -15.61 7.48
CA LEU A 107 -19.29 -16.25 8.42
C LEU A 107 -19.45 -15.76 9.86
N TRP A 108 -20.01 -14.56 10.09
CA TRP A 108 -20.24 -14.01 11.44
C TRP A 108 -21.27 -14.79 12.25
N GLU A 109 -22.17 -15.49 11.56
CA GLU A 109 -23.21 -16.33 12.16
C GLU A 109 -22.75 -17.78 12.38
N ARG A 110 -21.45 -18.06 12.17
CA ARG A 110 -20.87 -19.40 12.20
C ARG A 110 -19.86 -19.55 13.32
N PHE A 111 -19.52 -20.80 13.62
CA PHE A 111 -18.55 -21.15 14.64
C PHE A 111 -17.42 -22.02 14.06
N PRO A 112 -16.19 -21.93 14.61
CA PRO A 112 -15.14 -22.87 14.28
C PRO A 112 -15.58 -24.32 14.53
N GLY A 113 -15.30 -25.21 13.59
CA GLY A 113 -15.74 -26.61 13.56
C GLY A 113 -16.97 -26.87 12.67
N GLU A 114 -17.71 -25.84 12.26
CA GLU A 114 -18.80 -25.98 11.29
C GLU A 114 -18.29 -26.20 9.86
N SER A 115 -19.06 -26.93 9.05
CA SER A 115 -18.79 -27.08 7.61
C SER A 115 -19.57 -26.07 6.79
N VAL A 116 -18.93 -25.49 5.77
CA VAL A 116 -19.58 -24.66 4.75
C VAL A 116 -19.20 -25.15 3.36
N THR A 117 -20.14 -25.01 2.42
CA THR A 117 -19.91 -25.32 1.00
C THR A 117 -19.54 -24.04 0.26
N VAL A 118 -18.35 -23.98 -0.32
CA VAL A 118 -17.87 -22.83 -1.10
C VAL A 118 -17.99 -23.14 -2.58
N THR A 119 -18.66 -22.29 -3.35
CA THR A 119 -18.71 -22.37 -4.80
C THR A 119 -17.65 -21.45 -5.41
N VAL A 120 -16.84 -22.02 -6.30
CA VAL A 120 -15.72 -21.37 -6.96
C VAL A 120 -15.90 -21.46 -8.47
N LEU A 121 -15.78 -20.32 -9.15
CA LEU A 121 -15.70 -20.23 -10.59
C LEU A 121 -14.24 -20.38 -11.04
N GLY A 122 -13.98 -21.47 -11.76
CA GLY A 122 -12.69 -21.77 -12.37
C GLY A 122 -12.39 -20.86 -13.56
N LYS A 123 -11.11 -20.83 -13.97
CA LYS A 123 -10.66 -20.06 -15.16
C LYS A 123 -11.26 -20.58 -16.47
N ASP A 124 -11.70 -21.85 -16.49
CA ASP A 124 -12.40 -22.47 -17.61
C ASP A 124 -13.89 -22.11 -17.66
N GLY A 125 -14.36 -21.29 -16.72
CA GLY A 125 -15.76 -20.86 -16.60
C GLY A 125 -16.67 -21.90 -15.93
N ARG A 126 -16.12 -23.00 -15.39
CA ARG A 126 -16.91 -24.01 -14.67
C ARG A 126 -16.95 -23.73 -13.19
N GLU A 127 -18.12 -23.95 -12.59
CA GLU A 127 -18.27 -23.90 -11.14
C GLU A 127 -17.88 -25.23 -10.49
N ARG A 128 -17.19 -25.16 -9.36
CA ARG A 128 -16.87 -26.30 -8.49
C ARG A 128 -17.25 -25.95 -7.06
N THR A 129 -17.69 -26.94 -6.32
CA THR A 129 -18.06 -26.79 -4.90
C THR A 129 -17.08 -27.53 -4.02
N HIS A 130 -16.72 -26.91 -2.90
CA HIS A 130 -15.82 -27.48 -1.92
C HIS A 130 -16.42 -27.37 -0.52
N ASP A 131 -16.56 -28.50 0.17
CA ASP A 131 -16.96 -28.53 1.58
C ASP A 131 -15.72 -28.34 2.45
N ILE A 132 -15.76 -27.30 3.29
CA ILE A 132 -14.64 -26.85 4.11
C ILE A 132 -15.10 -26.70 5.56
N ILE A 133 -14.31 -27.23 6.49
CA ILE A 133 -14.48 -27.00 7.92
C ILE A 133 -13.87 -25.65 8.25
N LEU A 134 -14.63 -24.81 8.95
CA LEU A 134 -14.19 -23.51 9.42
C LEU A 134 -13.28 -23.67 10.64
N TYR A 135 -12.18 -22.92 10.69
CA TYR A 135 -11.25 -22.94 11.83
C TYR A 135 -11.12 -21.55 12.45
N GLN A 136 -10.50 -21.47 13.63
CA GLN A 136 -9.93 -20.20 14.04
C GLN A 136 -8.69 -19.90 13.19
N PHE A 137 -8.41 -18.62 12.95
CA PHE A 137 -7.21 -18.27 12.18
C PHE A 137 -5.94 -18.72 12.92
N PRO A 138 -5.09 -19.57 12.29
CA PRO A 138 -3.96 -20.20 12.96
C PRO A 138 -2.97 -19.21 13.56
N GLU A 139 -2.38 -19.55 14.71
CA GLU A 139 -1.42 -18.68 15.39
C GLU A 139 -0.15 -18.45 14.57
N SER A 140 0.36 -19.48 13.89
CA SER A 140 1.51 -19.38 12.98
C SER A 140 1.24 -18.34 11.88
N SER A 141 0.05 -18.39 11.29
CA SER A 141 -0.39 -17.45 10.25
C SER A 141 -0.61 -16.05 10.82
N ARG A 142 -1.11 -15.92 12.05
CA ARG A 142 -1.24 -14.62 12.75
C ARG A 142 0.10 -13.91 12.91
N ASN A 143 1.16 -14.65 13.25
CA ASN A 143 2.49 -14.08 13.39
C ASN A 143 3.03 -13.55 12.05
N VAL A 144 2.89 -14.34 10.98
CA VAL A 144 3.41 -14.00 9.65
C VAL A 144 2.63 -12.85 9.00
N TYR A 145 1.30 -12.91 9.02
CA TYR A 145 0.46 -11.98 8.24
C TYR A 145 0.04 -10.73 9.01
N PHE A 146 0.00 -10.77 10.34
CA PHE A 146 -0.47 -9.64 11.14
C PHE A 146 0.63 -9.03 11.98
N PHE A 147 1.28 -9.80 12.87
CA PHE A 147 2.21 -9.22 13.84
C PHE A 147 3.47 -8.65 13.18
N VAL A 148 4.14 -9.42 12.31
CA VAL A 148 5.36 -8.95 11.63
C VAL A 148 5.09 -7.70 10.77
N PRO A 149 4.07 -7.68 9.87
CA PRO A 149 3.76 -6.50 9.07
C PRO A 149 3.31 -5.30 9.91
N SER A 150 2.52 -5.52 10.98
CA SER A 150 2.07 -4.44 11.86
C SER A 150 3.22 -3.82 12.65
N LEU A 151 4.16 -4.63 13.14
CA LEU A 151 5.37 -4.13 13.80
C LEU A 151 6.23 -3.30 12.85
N LEU A 152 6.47 -3.81 11.63
CA LEU A 152 7.20 -3.06 10.60
C LEU A 152 6.50 -1.75 10.24
N GLY A 153 5.17 -1.78 10.08
CA GLY A 153 4.36 -0.59 9.82
C GLY A 153 4.48 0.45 10.93
N GLY A 154 4.43 0.02 12.19
CA GLY A 154 4.64 0.87 13.35
C GLY A 154 6.05 1.49 13.41
N ILE A 155 7.08 0.71 13.10
CA ILE A 155 8.47 1.20 13.02
C ILE A 155 8.60 2.25 11.91
N PHE A 156 8.09 1.98 10.71
CA PHE A 156 8.13 2.94 9.60
C PHE A 156 7.39 4.23 9.94
N LEU A 157 6.21 4.13 10.59
CA LEU A 157 5.45 5.29 11.04
C LEU A 157 6.22 6.11 12.08
N ALA A 158 6.79 5.45 13.09
CA ALA A 158 7.58 6.11 14.13
C ALA A 158 8.80 6.86 13.56
N VAL A 159 9.56 6.19 12.69
CA VAL A 159 10.72 6.78 12.00
C VAL A 159 10.29 7.93 11.09
N SER A 160 9.16 7.81 10.40
CA SER A 160 8.61 8.87 9.56
C SER A 160 8.27 10.12 10.37
N LEU A 161 7.53 9.96 11.47
CA LEU A 161 7.13 11.06 12.35
C LEU A 161 8.36 11.73 12.99
N TRP A 162 9.34 10.92 13.42
CA TRP A 162 10.58 11.40 14.00
C TRP A 162 11.37 12.26 13.01
N ILE A 163 11.68 11.74 11.82
CA ILE A 163 12.45 12.49 10.81
C ILE A 163 11.69 13.73 10.33
N PHE A 164 10.38 13.65 10.16
CA PHE A 164 9.58 14.83 9.83
C PHE A 164 9.68 15.91 10.93
N GLY A 165 9.60 15.52 12.20
CA GLY A 165 9.73 16.44 13.34
C GLY A 165 11.00 17.28 13.31
N PHE A 166 12.15 16.64 13.02
CA PHE A 166 13.46 17.33 12.98
C PHE A 166 13.76 17.99 11.64
N ARG A 167 13.34 17.39 10.52
CA ARG A 167 13.81 17.76 9.16
C ARG A 167 12.69 18.14 8.20
N ARG A 168 11.49 18.50 8.68
CA ARG A 168 10.35 18.96 7.83
C ARG A 168 10.67 20.14 6.92
N SER A 169 11.58 21.03 7.32
CA SER A 169 12.00 22.19 6.51
C SER A 169 12.86 21.78 5.31
N GLU A 170 13.53 20.63 5.38
CA GLU A 170 14.41 20.11 4.35
C GLU A 170 13.65 19.27 3.32
N PRO A 171 13.91 19.45 2.01
CA PRO A 171 13.28 18.62 0.98
C PRO A 171 13.57 17.12 1.14
N ALA A 172 14.79 16.75 1.56
CA ALA A 172 15.17 15.36 1.82
C ALA A 172 14.36 14.75 2.98
N GLY A 173 14.22 15.51 4.08
CA GLY A 173 13.42 15.08 5.23
C GLY A 173 11.96 14.83 4.86
N ARG A 174 11.37 15.69 4.02
CA ARG A 174 10.00 15.49 3.52
C ARG A 174 9.86 14.29 2.58
N ALA A 175 10.78 14.12 1.62
CA ALA A 175 10.75 12.99 0.69
C ALA A 175 10.91 11.65 1.42
N PHE A 176 11.84 11.58 2.39
CA PHE A 176 12.02 10.43 3.26
C PHE A 176 10.77 10.14 4.10
N SER A 177 10.16 11.19 4.68
CA SER A 177 8.93 11.04 5.49
C SER A 177 7.77 10.53 4.64
N LEU A 178 7.59 11.04 3.42
CA LEU A 178 6.57 10.58 2.49
C LEU A 178 6.77 9.10 2.09
N PHE A 179 8.02 8.70 1.82
CA PHE A 179 8.36 7.32 1.51
C PHE A 179 8.08 6.38 2.69
N THR A 180 8.60 6.71 3.87
CA THR A 180 8.43 5.89 5.08
C THR A 180 6.98 5.81 5.55
N SER A 181 6.21 6.90 5.44
CA SER A 181 4.76 6.86 5.67
C SER A 181 4.03 5.94 4.71
N SER A 182 4.46 5.93 3.44
CA SER A 182 3.89 5.02 2.44
C SER A 182 4.19 3.56 2.78
N LEU A 183 5.42 3.25 3.21
CA LEU A 183 5.77 1.92 3.70
C LEU A 183 4.96 1.54 4.95
N ALA A 184 4.73 2.48 5.86
CA ALA A 184 3.89 2.25 7.03
C ALA A 184 2.45 1.83 6.65
N ILE A 185 1.86 2.49 5.64
CA ILE A 185 0.53 2.10 5.11
C ILE A 185 0.62 0.74 4.42
N VAL A 186 1.60 0.54 3.52
CA VAL A 186 1.72 -0.70 2.73
C VAL A 186 1.89 -1.93 3.63
N THR A 187 2.72 -1.83 4.67
CA THR A 187 2.97 -2.93 5.61
C THR A 187 1.90 -3.03 6.68
N GLY A 188 1.48 -1.91 7.27
CA GLY A 188 0.50 -1.87 8.36
C GLY A 188 -0.93 -2.20 7.94
N ALA A 189 -1.30 -1.97 6.67
CA ALA A 189 -2.60 -2.34 6.12
C ALA A 189 -2.56 -3.68 5.33
N TYR A 190 -1.41 -4.36 5.28
CA TYR A 190 -1.25 -5.59 4.50
C TYR A 190 -2.24 -6.68 4.92
N PHE A 191 -2.41 -6.90 6.23
CA PHE A 191 -3.37 -7.88 6.72
C PHE A 191 -4.79 -7.58 6.25
N ASN A 192 -5.22 -6.31 6.36
CA ASN A 192 -6.55 -5.89 5.90
C ASN A 192 -6.69 -6.03 4.38
N LEU A 193 -5.63 -5.75 3.61
CA LEU A 193 -5.64 -5.92 2.15
C LEU A 193 -6.04 -7.34 1.74
N ILE A 194 -5.56 -8.37 2.45
CA ILE A 194 -5.79 -9.78 2.12
C ILE A 194 -6.95 -10.43 2.89
N THR A 195 -7.67 -9.67 3.73
CA THR A 195 -8.74 -10.20 4.58
C THR A 195 -10.06 -9.42 4.53
N SER A 196 -10.01 -8.11 4.81
CA SER A 196 -11.20 -7.30 5.06
C SER A 196 -11.43 -6.24 3.96
N HIS A 197 -10.37 -5.86 3.26
CA HIS A 197 -10.31 -5.06 2.04
C HIS A 197 -10.73 -3.58 2.15
N GLU A 198 -10.92 -3.04 3.35
CA GLU A 198 -11.35 -1.64 3.53
C GLU A 198 -10.28 -0.64 3.05
N PHE A 199 -9.01 -1.05 3.01
CA PHE A 199 -7.89 -0.17 2.71
C PHE A 199 -7.28 -0.37 1.32
N THR A 200 -7.90 -1.16 0.44
CA THR A 200 -7.36 -1.46 -0.90
C THR A 200 -7.00 -0.19 -1.69
N ILE A 201 -7.85 0.84 -1.64
CA ILE A 201 -7.59 2.12 -2.32
C ILE A 201 -6.38 2.82 -1.70
N PHE A 202 -6.39 3.02 -0.38
CA PHE A 202 -5.30 3.71 0.33
C PHE A 202 -3.97 2.99 0.18
N TRP A 203 -4.00 1.65 0.22
CA TRP A 203 -2.84 0.80 -0.01
C TRP A 203 -2.28 0.98 -1.43
N THR A 204 -3.16 0.98 -2.44
CA THR A 204 -2.77 1.23 -3.84
C THR A 204 -2.13 2.62 -4.00
N PHE A 205 -2.72 3.66 -3.40
CA PHE A 205 -2.14 5.00 -3.37
C PHE A 205 -0.76 5.01 -2.69
N ALA A 206 -0.62 4.35 -1.56
CA ALA A 206 0.64 4.26 -0.83
C ALA A 206 1.72 3.56 -1.66
N CYS A 207 1.40 2.51 -2.41
CA CYS A 207 2.34 1.88 -3.34
C CYS A 207 2.85 2.85 -4.42
N GLY A 208 1.94 3.57 -5.09
CA GLY A 208 2.32 4.58 -6.09
C GLY A 208 3.17 5.70 -5.48
N LEU A 209 2.79 6.20 -4.30
CA LEU A 209 3.54 7.23 -3.57
C LEU A 209 4.89 6.75 -3.07
N ALA A 210 5.03 5.48 -2.68
CA ALA A 210 6.30 4.90 -2.24
C ALA A 210 7.35 4.97 -3.36
N GLY A 211 7.00 4.51 -4.57
CA GLY A 211 7.89 4.59 -5.73
C GLY A 211 8.23 6.02 -6.12
N GLY A 212 7.23 6.91 -6.12
CA GLY A 212 7.43 8.31 -6.45
C GLY A 212 8.27 9.08 -5.42
N ALA A 213 8.08 8.78 -4.14
CA ALA A 213 8.85 9.37 -3.05
C ALA A 213 10.30 8.88 -3.04
N LEU A 214 10.57 7.62 -3.42
CA LEU A 214 11.94 7.12 -3.63
C LEU A 214 12.67 7.87 -4.73
N ILE A 215 12.02 8.10 -5.87
CA ILE A 215 12.60 8.90 -6.96
C ILE A 215 12.85 10.32 -6.47
N ASN A 216 11.90 10.94 -5.79
CA ASN A 216 12.10 12.28 -5.21
C ASN A 216 13.31 12.30 -4.25
N LEU A 217 13.39 11.33 -3.35
CA LEU A 217 14.49 11.20 -2.40
C LEU A 217 15.84 11.06 -3.12
N ALA A 218 15.92 10.24 -4.18
CA ALA A 218 17.12 10.05 -4.99
C ALA A 218 17.61 11.33 -5.70
N LEU A 219 16.68 12.25 -6.01
CA LEU A 219 16.98 13.52 -6.67
C LEU A 219 17.39 14.62 -5.69
N VAL A 220 17.25 14.37 -4.38
CA VAL A 220 17.49 15.36 -3.33
C VAL A 220 18.58 14.93 -2.35
N PHE A 221 18.82 13.63 -2.19
CA PHE A 221 19.82 13.06 -1.31
C PHE A 221 20.70 12.05 -2.06
N PRO A 222 22.04 12.03 -1.84
CA PRO A 222 22.79 12.82 -0.87
C PRO A 222 23.09 14.26 -1.30
N LEU A 223 23.15 14.53 -2.61
CA LEU A 223 23.40 15.85 -3.18
C LEU A 223 22.44 16.10 -4.33
N GLU A 224 21.91 17.33 -4.42
CA GLU A 224 21.01 17.71 -5.50
C GLU A 224 21.77 17.84 -6.83
N PRO A 225 21.36 17.12 -7.90
CA PRO A 225 21.94 17.31 -9.23
C PRO A 225 21.79 18.74 -9.72
N ARG A 226 22.81 19.28 -10.40
CA ARG A 226 22.84 20.68 -10.88
C ARG A 226 21.62 21.07 -11.73
N GLY A 227 21.10 20.14 -12.54
CA GLY A 227 19.90 20.35 -13.36
C GLY A 227 18.60 20.52 -12.55
N ILE A 228 18.58 20.06 -11.31
CA ILE A 228 17.42 20.06 -10.41
C ILE A 228 17.43 21.25 -9.46
N ILE A 229 18.63 21.76 -9.11
CA ILE A 229 18.79 22.99 -8.32
C ILE A 229 18.03 24.15 -8.99
N ASN A 230 18.16 24.28 -10.31
CA ASN A 230 17.50 25.32 -11.09
C ASN A 230 16.03 25.01 -11.44
N ARG A 231 15.57 23.76 -11.23
CA ARG A 231 14.24 23.28 -11.60
C ARG A 231 13.68 22.35 -10.51
N PRO A 232 13.37 22.89 -9.31
CA PRO A 232 13.01 22.07 -8.14
C PRO A 232 11.72 21.27 -8.32
N TYR A 233 10.83 21.67 -9.24
CA TYR A 233 9.60 20.94 -9.55
C TYR A 233 9.86 19.55 -10.17
N LEU A 234 11.03 19.33 -10.80
CA LEU A 234 11.37 18.02 -11.41
C LEU A 234 11.48 16.88 -10.38
N ARG A 235 11.71 17.21 -9.10
CA ARG A 235 11.77 16.24 -8.00
C ARG A 235 10.46 15.47 -7.82
N TRP A 236 9.34 16.06 -8.25
CA TRP A 236 8.01 15.50 -8.08
C TRP A 236 7.58 14.62 -9.24
N VAL A 237 8.39 14.47 -10.30
CA VAL A 237 8.02 13.67 -11.48
C VAL A 237 7.64 12.24 -11.10
N GLY A 238 8.39 11.62 -10.19
CA GLY A 238 8.08 10.28 -9.69
C GLY A 238 6.73 10.23 -8.96
N VAL A 239 6.42 11.23 -8.13
CA VAL A 239 5.14 11.30 -7.41
C VAL A 239 3.97 11.47 -8.38
N VAL A 240 4.12 12.34 -9.40
CA VAL A 240 3.09 12.53 -10.43
C VAL A 240 2.86 11.23 -11.22
N LEU A 241 3.94 10.57 -11.66
CA LEU A 241 3.84 9.28 -12.37
C LEU A 241 3.19 8.20 -11.50
N GLY A 242 3.59 8.09 -10.23
CA GLY A 242 2.97 7.16 -9.28
C GLY A 242 1.47 7.41 -9.11
N LEU A 243 1.06 8.67 -8.96
CA LEU A 243 -0.35 9.04 -8.88
C LEU A 243 -1.11 8.72 -10.17
N LEU A 244 -0.54 8.99 -11.35
CA LEU A 244 -1.16 8.64 -12.62
C LEU A 244 -1.40 7.13 -12.75
N LEU A 245 -0.42 6.30 -12.37
CA LEU A 245 -0.59 4.84 -12.34
C LEU A 245 -1.71 4.40 -11.40
N VAL A 246 -1.82 5.03 -10.23
CA VAL A 246 -2.91 4.76 -9.28
C VAL A 246 -4.26 5.14 -9.89
N PHE A 247 -4.39 6.31 -10.50
CA PHE A 247 -5.64 6.76 -11.13
C PHE A 247 -6.09 5.84 -12.27
N VAL A 248 -5.15 5.34 -13.08
CA VAL A 248 -5.42 4.34 -14.13
C VAL A 248 -5.87 2.99 -13.54
N THR A 249 -5.44 2.67 -12.31
CA THR A 249 -5.79 1.43 -11.61
C THR A 249 -7.20 1.46 -11.02
N LEU A 250 -7.68 2.63 -10.56
CA LEU A 250 -8.95 2.76 -9.83
C LEU A 250 -10.17 2.11 -10.51
N PRO A 251 -10.39 2.28 -11.84
CA PRO A 251 -11.55 1.67 -12.50
C PRO A 251 -11.54 0.13 -12.48
N ASN A 252 -10.37 -0.47 -12.29
CA ASN A 252 -10.19 -1.92 -12.35
C ASN A 252 -10.16 -2.58 -10.97
N LEU A 253 -9.93 -1.82 -9.88
CA LEU A 253 -9.87 -2.38 -8.51
C LEU A 253 -11.14 -3.17 -8.21
N PHE A 254 -12.30 -2.51 -8.20
CA PHE A 254 -13.57 -3.14 -7.84
C PHE A 254 -14.38 -3.59 -9.06
N ASN A 255 -13.70 -4.02 -10.14
CA ASN A 255 -14.36 -4.48 -11.34
C ASN A 255 -14.74 -5.97 -11.24
N PHE A 256 -15.98 -6.26 -10.86
CA PHE A 256 -16.48 -7.63 -10.72
C PHE A 256 -16.76 -8.35 -12.05
N GLU A 257 -16.88 -7.62 -13.17
CA GLU A 257 -17.02 -8.23 -14.50
C GLU A 257 -15.69 -8.80 -15.01
N ARG A 258 -14.58 -8.16 -14.62
CA ARG A 258 -13.22 -8.61 -14.90
C ARG A 258 -12.42 -8.66 -13.59
N PRO A 259 -12.72 -9.62 -12.71
CA PRO A 259 -12.31 -9.60 -11.30
C PRO A 259 -10.80 -9.71 -11.10
N ALA A 260 -10.02 -10.15 -12.10
CA ALA A 260 -8.57 -10.22 -12.06
C ALA A 260 -7.85 -9.03 -12.76
N ALA A 261 -8.59 -8.07 -13.34
CA ALA A 261 -7.98 -7.01 -14.16
C ALA A 261 -7.04 -6.07 -13.37
N TYR A 262 -7.30 -5.87 -12.07
CA TYR A 262 -6.45 -5.03 -11.23
C TYR A 262 -5.04 -5.63 -11.02
N ILE A 263 -4.87 -6.95 -11.15
CA ILE A 263 -3.60 -7.63 -10.87
C ILE A 263 -2.49 -7.09 -11.79
N ALA A 264 -2.78 -6.95 -13.08
CA ALA A 264 -1.83 -6.39 -14.04
C ALA A 264 -1.47 -4.92 -13.71
N ASN A 265 -2.45 -4.13 -13.26
CA ASN A 265 -2.21 -2.74 -12.85
C ASN A 265 -1.33 -2.65 -11.60
N TRP A 266 -1.57 -3.51 -10.61
CA TRP A 266 -0.70 -3.62 -9.43
C TRP A 266 0.72 -4.07 -9.80
N GLN A 267 0.88 -5.02 -10.71
CA GLN A 267 2.21 -5.43 -11.20
C GLN A 267 2.97 -4.25 -11.85
N ILE A 268 2.28 -3.39 -12.60
CA ILE A 268 2.90 -2.16 -13.16
C ILE A 268 3.33 -1.22 -12.04
N ILE A 269 2.51 -1.02 -11.00
CA ILE A 269 2.87 -0.20 -9.83
C ILE A 269 4.08 -0.81 -9.10
N TYR A 270 4.13 -2.13 -8.92
CA TYR A 270 5.27 -2.80 -8.31
C TYR A 270 6.54 -2.64 -9.15
N GLY A 271 6.43 -2.76 -10.48
CA GLY A 271 7.52 -2.47 -11.40
C GLY A 271 8.02 -1.03 -11.27
N PHE A 272 7.10 -0.07 -11.13
CA PHE A 272 7.46 1.33 -10.87
C PHE A 272 8.19 1.53 -9.53
N ILE A 273 7.75 0.87 -8.46
CA ILE A 273 8.48 0.89 -7.18
C ILE A 273 9.89 0.31 -7.35
N ALA A 274 10.03 -0.82 -8.04
CA ALA A 274 11.32 -1.44 -8.30
C ALA A 274 12.25 -0.52 -9.09
N VAL A 275 11.74 0.17 -10.12
CA VAL A 275 12.49 1.22 -10.83
C VAL A 275 12.91 2.34 -9.89
N GLY A 276 12.03 2.79 -8.99
CA GLY A 276 12.35 3.79 -7.97
C GLY A 276 13.48 3.35 -7.02
N VAL A 277 13.47 2.09 -6.59
CA VAL A 277 14.53 1.49 -5.75
C VAL A 277 15.86 1.45 -6.52
N VAL A 278 15.87 0.91 -7.74
CA VAL A 278 17.07 0.85 -8.58
C VAL A 278 17.62 2.24 -8.86
N PHE A 279 16.74 3.20 -9.14
CA PHE A 279 17.11 4.58 -9.37
C PHE A 279 17.76 5.20 -8.12
N TYR A 280 17.17 5.01 -6.94
CA TYR A 280 17.73 5.48 -5.67
C TYR A 280 19.11 4.88 -5.39
N ILE A 281 19.25 3.56 -5.51
CA ILE A 281 20.54 2.87 -5.31
C ILE A 281 21.57 3.35 -6.34
N GLY A 282 21.19 3.43 -7.61
CA GLY A 282 22.06 3.87 -8.70
C GLY A 282 22.56 5.30 -8.50
N MET A 283 21.69 6.22 -8.08
CA MET A 283 22.08 7.61 -7.74
C MET A 283 23.03 7.65 -6.54
N ASN A 284 22.76 6.89 -5.48
CA ASN A 284 23.64 6.84 -4.30
C ASN A 284 25.01 6.24 -4.66
N LEU A 285 25.05 5.18 -5.46
CA LEU A 285 26.31 4.58 -5.93
C LEU A 285 27.09 5.54 -6.83
N TYR A 286 26.40 6.22 -7.76
CA TYR A 286 27.03 7.26 -8.57
C TYR A 286 27.66 8.35 -7.70
N HIS A 287 26.94 8.84 -6.69
CA HIS A 287 27.51 9.80 -5.76
C HIS A 287 28.66 9.23 -4.93
N ALA A 288 28.57 7.99 -4.46
CA ALA A 288 29.67 7.37 -3.72
C ALA A 288 30.96 7.23 -4.55
N LEU A 289 30.84 7.00 -5.85
CA LEU A 289 31.99 6.80 -6.75
C LEU A 289 32.56 8.11 -7.32
N TYR A 290 31.71 9.13 -7.54
CA TYR A 290 32.07 10.34 -8.29
C TYR A 290 31.96 11.64 -7.49
N ALA A 291 31.38 11.63 -6.29
CA ALA A 291 31.39 12.83 -5.46
C ALA A 291 32.81 13.09 -4.96
N GLN A 292 33.38 14.23 -5.37
CA GLN A 292 34.64 14.71 -4.83
C GLN A 292 34.43 15.02 -3.34
N SER A 293 35.28 14.46 -2.48
CA SER A 293 35.41 14.91 -1.09
C SER A 293 35.62 16.43 -1.08
N PRO A 294 35.00 17.18 -0.15
CA PRO A 294 35.43 18.54 0.12
C PRO A 294 36.93 18.59 0.47
#